data_AF-A0A2S4VWT9-F1
#
_entry.id   AF-A0A2S4VWT9-F1
#
_cell.length_a   1.000
_cell.length_b   1.000
_cell.length_c   1.000
_cell.angle_alpha   90.00
_cell.angle_beta   90.00
_cell.angle_gamma   90.00
#
_symmetry.space_group_name_H-M   'P 1'
#
loop_
_entity.id
_entity.type
_entity.pdbx_description
1 polymer ?
#
loop_
_entity_poly.entity_id
_entity_poly.type
_entity_poly.pdbx_seq_one_letter_code
_entity_poly.pdbx_strand_id
1 'polypeptide(L)'
;MAHTTQSPEDSAVSKILTVAQKEWLDGVIACMKRQIDTELEPDNDARTPLEKALADDHALKNMHYYYDGVMQEARFMQLGSSQMPNFYALWVARRAVLGRGPPVMKEQTTVFNLAIATGEIPAGDGE
;
A
#
# COMPACT_ATOMS: atom_id res chain seq x y z
N MET A 1 29.61 5.24 -41.11
CA MET A 1 29.38 5.18 -39.66
C MET A 1 27.91 5.37 -39.39
N ALA A 2 27.24 4.33 -38.89
CA ALA A 2 25.87 4.41 -38.39
C ALA A 2 25.73 3.32 -37.32
N HIS A 3 26.15 3.66 -36.10
CA HIS A 3 25.83 2.83 -34.93
C HIS A 3 24.36 3.10 -34.62
N THR A 4 23.51 2.16 -34.99
CA THR A 4 22.13 2.14 -34.51
C THR A 4 22.19 1.69 -33.07
N THR A 5 22.03 2.64 -32.15
CA THR A 5 21.87 2.37 -30.72
C THR A 5 20.55 1.65 -30.53
N GLN A 6 20.61 0.33 -30.43
CA GLN A 6 19.48 -0.49 -30.02
C GLN A 6 19.18 -0.12 -28.55
N SER A 7 18.01 0.50 -28.33
CA SER A 7 17.49 0.68 -26.97
C SER A 7 17.42 -0.69 -26.30
N PRO A 8 17.81 -0.83 -25.02
CA PRO A 8 17.50 -2.04 -24.30
C PRO A 8 15.99 -2.09 -24.19
N GLU A 9 15.39 -3.02 -24.94
CA GLU A 9 14.03 -3.43 -24.72
C GLU A 9 13.85 -3.72 -23.23
N ASP A 10 12.82 -3.07 -22.68
CA ASP A 10 12.26 -3.23 -21.35
C ASP A 10 11.69 -4.65 -21.19
N SER A 11 12.54 -5.65 -21.40
CA SER A 11 12.25 -7.03 -21.04
C SER A 11 12.30 -7.05 -19.53
N ALA A 12 11.11 -7.06 -18.92
CA ALA A 12 10.92 -7.52 -17.56
C ALA A 12 11.39 -8.99 -17.50
N VAL A 13 12.70 -9.20 -17.45
CA VAL A 13 13.31 -10.52 -17.28
C VAL A 13 12.79 -11.04 -15.96
N SER A 14 11.93 -12.06 -16.01
CA SER A 14 11.50 -12.80 -14.81
C SER A 14 12.75 -13.39 -14.15
N LYS A 15 13.26 -12.69 -13.14
CA LYS A 15 14.34 -13.21 -12.29
C LYS A 15 13.78 -14.36 -11.46
N ILE A 16 14.37 -15.54 -11.62
CA ILE A 16 14.08 -16.68 -10.74
C ILE A 16 14.61 -16.33 -9.35
N LEU A 17 13.70 -16.21 -8.38
CA LEU A 17 14.04 -15.92 -6.99
C LEU A 17 14.72 -17.11 -6.32
N THR A 18 15.77 -16.85 -5.55
CA THR A 18 16.39 -17.86 -4.66
C THR A 18 15.43 -18.21 -3.52
N VAL A 19 15.69 -19.34 -2.84
CA VAL A 19 14.90 -19.74 -1.65
C VAL A 19 14.94 -18.64 -0.59
N ALA A 20 16.12 -18.10 -0.29
CA ALA A 20 16.29 -17.02 0.68
C ALA A 20 15.53 -15.73 0.30
N GLN A 21 15.51 -15.36 -0.99
CA GLN A 21 14.74 -14.20 -1.45
C GLN A 21 13.23 -14.41 -1.29
N LYS A 22 12.74 -15.62 -1.52
CA LYS A 22 11.32 -15.96 -1.31
C LYS A 22 10.96 -15.89 0.17
N GLU A 23 11.75 -16.52 1.04
CA GLU A 23 11.52 -16.51 2.49
C GLU A 23 11.55 -15.08 3.06
N TRP A 24 12.48 -14.26 2.59
CA TRP A 24 12.54 -12.84 2.98
C TRP A 24 11.31 -12.07 2.50
N LEU A 25 10.89 -12.24 1.23
CA LEU A 25 9.68 -11.61 0.70
C LEU A 25 8.41 -12.05 1.45
N ASP A 26 8.30 -13.32 1.80
CA ASP A 26 7.18 -13.85 2.59
C ASP A 26 7.15 -13.20 3.99
N GLY A 27 8.32 -13.02 4.61
CA GLY A 27 8.46 -12.30 5.88
C GLY A 27 8.03 -10.84 5.78
N VAL A 28 8.44 -10.15 4.71
CA VAL A 28 8.01 -8.78 4.43
C VAL A 28 6.49 -8.73 4.25
N ILE A 29 5.91 -9.59 3.40
CA ILE A 29 4.46 -9.66 3.17
C ILE A 29 3.70 -9.92 4.47
N ALA A 30 4.18 -10.83 5.31
CA ALA A 30 3.57 -11.12 6.61
C ALA A 30 3.60 -9.90 7.54
N CYS A 31 4.69 -9.14 7.54
CA CYS A 31 4.81 -7.89 8.29
C CYS A 31 3.79 -6.85 7.78
N MET A 32 3.73 -6.64 6.46
CA MET A 32 2.77 -5.71 5.83
C MET A 32 1.32 -6.07 6.19
N LYS A 33 0.96 -7.36 6.04
CA LYS A 33 -0.39 -7.84 6.37
C LYS A 33 -0.72 -7.62 7.83
N ARG A 34 0.21 -7.93 8.76
CA ARG A 34 -0.01 -7.69 10.18
C ARG A 34 -0.33 -6.23 10.46
N GLN A 35 0.42 -5.30 9.87
CA GLN A 35 0.17 -3.87 10.06
C GLN A 35 -1.20 -3.45 9.52
N ILE A 36 -1.57 -3.94 8.32
CA ILE A 36 -2.89 -3.70 7.76
C ILE A 36 -3.96 -4.23 8.71
N ASP A 37 -3.82 -5.47 9.19
CA ASP A 37 -4.81 -6.13 10.04
C ASP A 37 -4.94 -5.48 11.43
N THR A 38 -3.94 -4.73 11.90
CA THR A 38 -3.98 -4.07 13.22
C THR A 38 -4.32 -2.59 13.16
N GLU A 39 -3.81 -1.86 12.17
CA GLU A 39 -3.88 -0.39 12.15
C GLU A 39 -4.90 0.15 11.13
N LEU A 40 -4.97 -0.46 9.95
CA LEU A 40 -5.80 0.05 8.84
C LEU A 40 -7.17 -0.65 8.81
N GLU A 41 -7.16 -1.98 8.83
CA GLU A 41 -8.33 -2.84 8.65
C GLU A 41 -8.43 -3.95 9.71
N PRO A 42 -8.63 -3.56 10.99
CA PRO A 42 -8.96 -4.51 12.03
C PRO A 42 -10.32 -5.16 11.77
N ASP A 43 -10.49 -6.41 12.20
CA ASP A 43 -11.74 -7.16 12.06
C ASP A 43 -12.90 -6.42 12.75
N ASN A 44 -12.68 -6.01 13.99
CA ASN A 44 -13.63 -5.25 14.80
C ASN A 44 -13.20 -3.78 14.88
N ASP A 45 -13.49 -3.05 13.81
CA ASP A 45 -13.17 -1.63 13.73
C ASP A 45 -14.27 -0.81 14.42
N ALA A 46 -14.02 -0.38 15.66
CA ALA A 46 -14.94 0.45 16.43
C ALA A 46 -14.85 1.95 16.09
N ARG A 47 -13.90 2.33 15.24
CA ARG A 47 -13.70 3.73 14.84
C ARG A 47 -14.87 4.20 13.99
N THR A 48 -15.27 5.44 14.21
CA THR A 48 -16.15 6.14 13.27
C THR A 48 -15.47 6.26 11.90
N PRO A 49 -16.21 6.45 10.81
CA PRO A 49 -15.60 6.62 9.49
C PRO A 49 -14.60 7.80 9.43
N LEU A 50 -14.81 8.86 10.22
CA LEU A 50 -13.89 10.01 10.33
C LEU A 50 -12.58 9.63 11.03
N GLU A 51 -12.65 8.97 12.19
CA GLU A 51 -11.48 8.48 12.93
C GLU A 51 -10.68 7.48 12.11
N LYS A 52 -11.37 6.58 11.41
CA LYS A 52 -10.73 5.63 10.50
C LYS A 52 -9.96 6.34 9.40
N ALA A 53 -10.58 7.28 8.70
CA ALA A 53 -9.93 8.00 7.62
C ALA A 53 -8.73 8.85 8.12
N LEU A 54 -8.79 9.41 9.34
CA LEU A 54 -7.63 10.08 9.96
C LEU A 54 -6.49 9.10 10.29
N ALA A 55 -6.81 7.91 10.79
CA ALA A 55 -5.82 6.88 11.08
C ALA A 55 -5.16 6.34 9.79
N ASP A 56 -5.97 6.12 8.75
CA ASP A 56 -5.53 5.66 7.44
C ASP A 56 -4.54 6.64 6.79
N ASP A 57 -4.85 7.94 6.79
CA ASP A 57 -3.93 8.98 6.31
C ASP A 57 -2.63 9.03 7.11
N HIS A 58 -2.74 8.93 8.44
CA HIS A 58 -1.58 8.96 9.31
C HIS A 58 -0.65 7.77 9.01
N ALA A 59 -1.21 6.57 8.85
CA ALA A 59 -0.46 5.37 8.48
C ALA A 59 0.20 5.51 7.10
N LEU A 60 -0.53 6.02 6.10
CA LEU A 60 -0.02 6.26 4.75
C LEU A 60 1.13 7.28 4.73
N LYS A 61 0.97 8.41 5.42
CA LYS A 61 2.00 9.46 5.48
C LYS A 61 3.29 8.95 6.10
N ASN A 62 3.19 8.10 7.12
CA ASN A 62 4.33 7.53 7.82
C ASN A 62 4.82 6.20 7.23
N MET A 63 4.22 5.74 6.13
CA MET A 63 4.53 4.43 5.55
C MET A 63 6.00 4.32 5.12
N HIS A 64 6.61 5.41 4.64
CA HIS A 64 8.02 5.42 4.21
C HIS A 64 8.98 4.97 5.34
N TYR A 65 8.74 5.34 6.59
CA TYR A 65 9.58 4.91 7.73
C TYR A 65 9.67 3.39 7.89
N TYR A 66 8.59 2.68 7.58
CA TYR A 66 8.55 1.22 7.71
C TYR A 66 9.19 0.53 6.49
N TYR A 67 9.23 1.21 5.35
CA TYR A 67 9.62 0.61 4.07
C TYR A 67 11.02 0.97 3.62
N ASP A 68 11.61 2.06 4.10
CA ASP A 68 12.95 2.47 3.70
C ASP A 68 14.00 1.38 4.01
N GLY A 69 13.90 0.74 5.18
CA GLY A 69 14.75 -0.40 5.54
C GLY A 69 14.51 -1.62 4.65
N VAL A 70 13.25 -1.99 4.39
CA VAL A 70 12.87 -3.09 3.49
C VAL A 70 13.41 -2.85 2.07
N MET A 71 13.29 -1.63 1.58
CA MET A 71 13.80 -1.23 0.26
C MET A 71 15.34 -1.24 0.23
N GLN A 72 16.01 -0.92 1.34
CA GLN A 72 17.46 -1.02 1.44
C GLN A 72 17.92 -2.49 1.43
N GLU A 73 17.27 -3.37 2.19
CA GLU A 73 17.53 -4.81 2.20
C GLU A 73 17.26 -5.44 0.82
N ALA A 74 16.18 -5.05 0.16
CA ALA A 74 15.87 -5.49 -1.20
C ALA A 74 17.00 -5.16 -2.19
N ARG A 75 17.60 -3.97 -2.09
CA ARG A 75 18.76 -3.57 -2.92
C ARG A 75 19.97 -4.48 -2.67
N PHE A 76 20.26 -4.82 -1.41
CA PHE A 76 21.32 -5.78 -1.08
C PHE A 76 21.05 -7.18 -1.66
N MET A 77 19.78 -7.60 -1.69
CA MET A 77 19.36 -8.85 -2.31
C MET A 77 19.19 -8.77 -3.84
N GLN A 78 19.53 -7.63 -4.46
CA GLN A 78 19.37 -7.36 -5.89
C GLN A 78 17.94 -7.59 -6.39
N LEU A 79 16.95 -7.23 -5.57
CA LEU A 79 15.54 -7.24 -5.93
C LEU A 79 15.15 -5.88 -6.50
N GLY A 80 14.47 -5.87 -7.65
CA GLY A 80 13.92 -4.66 -8.24
C GLY A 80 12.67 -4.17 -7.50
N SER A 81 12.32 -2.90 -7.68
CA SER A 81 11.09 -2.33 -7.13
C SER A 81 9.83 -3.07 -7.59
N SER A 82 9.81 -3.58 -8.82
CA SER A 82 8.72 -4.40 -9.37
C SER A 82 8.57 -5.76 -8.69
N GLN A 83 9.58 -6.22 -7.96
CA GLN A 83 9.57 -7.48 -7.20
C GLN A 83 9.19 -7.25 -5.74
N MET A 84 9.03 -6.01 -5.31
CA MET A 84 8.61 -5.68 -3.95
C MET A 84 7.11 -5.87 -3.79
N PRO A 85 6.65 -6.35 -2.61
CA PRO A 85 5.24 -6.46 -2.36
C PRO A 85 4.59 -5.07 -2.37
N ASN A 86 3.42 -4.97 -2.99
CA ASN A 86 2.66 -3.72 -3.06
C ASN A 86 1.70 -3.63 -1.87
N PHE A 87 2.02 -2.75 -0.91
CA PHE A 87 1.20 -2.53 0.28
C PHE A 87 -0.23 -2.12 -0.03
N TYR A 88 -0.43 -1.20 -0.98
CA TYR A 88 -1.77 -0.74 -1.35
C TYR A 88 -2.61 -1.90 -1.89
N ALA A 89 -2.01 -2.78 -2.71
CA ALA A 89 -2.69 -3.98 -3.19
C ALA A 89 -3.07 -4.93 -2.05
N LEU A 90 -2.19 -5.11 -1.06
CA LEU A 90 -2.48 -5.93 0.13
C LEU A 90 -3.60 -5.33 0.97
N TRP A 91 -3.63 -4.00 1.12
CA TRP A 91 -4.68 -3.30 1.86
C TRP A 91 -6.04 -3.41 1.16
N VAL A 92 -6.08 -3.19 -0.16
CA VAL A 92 -7.30 -3.42 -0.98
C VAL A 92 -7.78 -4.86 -0.82
N ALA A 93 -6.88 -5.85 -0.89
CA ALA A 93 -7.23 -7.25 -0.73
C ALA A 93 -7.83 -7.55 0.65
N ARG A 94 -7.28 -6.96 1.72
CA ARG A 94 -7.85 -7.09 3.07
C ARG A 94 -9.25 -6.50 3.17
N ARG A 95 -9.49 -5.33 2.60
CA ARG A 95 -10.82 -4.71 2.56
C ARG A 95 -11.84 -5.57 1.84
N ALA A 96 -11.45 -6.16 0.71
CA ALA A 96 -12.29 -7.10 -0.02
C ALA A 96 -12.68 -8.31 0.83
N VAL A 97 -11.74 -8.88 1.60
CA VAL A 97 -12.01 -9.99 2.55
C VAL A 97 -13.01 -9.57 3.63
N LEU A 98 -12.97 -8.32 4.08
CA LEU A 98 -13.89 -7.78 5.10
C LEU A 98 -15.21 -7.26 4.51
N GLY A 99 -15.44 -7.37 3.20
CA GLY A 99 -16.62 -6.80 2.54
C GLY A 99 -16.67 -5.27 2.56
N ARG A 100 -15.51 -4.62 2.72
CA ARG A 100 -15.36 -3.15 2.73
C ARG A 100 -15.06 -2.68 1.30
N GLY A 101 -15.69 -1.58 0.87
CA GLY A 101 -15.43 -0.96 -0.46
C GLY A 101 -13.98 -0.48 -0.62
N PRO A 102 -13.57 0.11 -1.76
CA PRO A 102 -12.18 0.54 -1.97
C PRO A 102 -11.68 1.53 -0.89
N PRO A 103 -10.35 1.61 -0.64
CA PRO A 103 -9.77 2.61 0.26
C PRO A 103 -10.12 4.03 -0.22
N VAL A 104 -10.56 4.89 0.70
CA VAL A 104 -10.82 6.31 0.41
C VAL A 104 -9.60 7.09 0.88
N MET A 105 -8.82 7.64 -0.06
CA MET A 105 -7.67 8.50 0.25
C MET A 105 -8.12 9.96 0.36
N LYS A 106 -7.71 10.67 1.42
CA LYS A 106 -8.18 12.04 1.65
C LYS A 106 -7.55 13.14 0.81
N GLU A 107 -6.38 12.93 0.23
CA GLU A 107 -5.65 14.06 -0.38
C GLU A 107 -6.41 14.75 -1.53
N GLN A 108 -7.60 14.30 -1.93
CA GLN A 108 -8.37 14.91 -3.02
C GLN A 108 -9.88 15.17 -2.79
N THR A 109 -10.46 15.08 -1.59
CA THR A 109 -11.94 15.20 -1.46
C THR A 109 -12.43 16.35 -0.57
N THR A 110 -13.05 17.35 -1.22
CA THR A 110 -13.77 18.50 -0.61
C THR A 110 -14.79 18.06 0.47
N VAL A 111 -15.43 16.91 0.26
CA VAL A 111 -16.37 16.27 1.20
C VAL A 111 -15.74 16.05 2.58
N PHE A 112 -14.45 15.74 2.61
CA PHE A 112 -13.74 15.49 3.86
C PHE A 112 -13.40 16.77 4.63
N ASN A 113 -12.98 17.82 3.92
CA ASN A 113 -12.77 19.14 4.54
C ASN A 113 -14.08 19.69 5.12
N LEU A 114 -15.20 19.46 4.43
CA LEU A 114 -16.53 19.80 4.94
C LEU A 114 -16.89 18.96 6.18
N ALA A 115 -16.57 17.67 6.18
CA ALA A 115 -16.83 16.80 7.32
C ALA A 115 -16.01 17.14 8.57
N ILE A 116 -14.75 17.56 8.41
CA ILE A 116 -13.93 18.09 9.51
C ILE A 116 -14.53 19.40 10.05
N ALA A 117 -15.01 20.28 9.17
CA ALA A 117 -15.59 21.56 9.58
C ALA A 117 -16.94 21.42 10.27
N THR A 118 -17.71 20.38 9.93
CA THR A 118 -19.09 20.16 10.44
C THR A 118 -19.18 19.08 11.51
N GLY A 119 -18.17 18.22 11.64
CA GLY A 119 -18.19 17.06 12.54
C GLY A 119 -19.00 15.87 12.02
N GLU A 120 -19.50 15.93 10.79
CA GLU A 120 -20.38 14.93 10.19
C GLU A 120 -19.89 14.56 8.79
N ILE A 121 -19.86 13.28 8.43
CA ILE A 121 -19.61 12.86 7.05
C ILE A 121 -20.96 12.87 6.33
N PRO A 122 -21.21 13.79 5.37
CA PRO A 122 -22.43 13.72 4.59
C PRO A 122 -22.42 12.42 3.80
N ALA A 123 -23.55 11.71 3.79
CA ALA A 123 -23.72 10.52 2.97
C ALA A 123 -23.32 10.88 1.54
N GLY A 124 -22.28 10.22 1.01
CA GLY A 124 -21.80 10.50 -0.33
C GLY A 124 -22.95 10.31 -1.33
N ASP A 125 -23.15 11.29 -2.19
CA ASP A 125 -24.03 11.14 -3.35
C ASP A 125 -23.52 9.96 -4.16
N GLY A 126 -24.29 8.88 -4.15
CA GLY A 126 -24.05 7.74 -5.02
C GLY A 126 -24.39 8.15 -6.45
N GLU A 127 -23.39 8.12 -7.33
CA GLU A 127 -23.54 7.87 -8.77
C GLU A 127 -22.39 7.00 -9.26
#